data_AF-A0ABD5MQC8-F1
#
_entry.id   AF-A0ABD5MQC8-F1
#
_cell.length_a   1.000
_cell.length_b   1.000
_cell.length_c   1.000
_cell.angle_alpha   90.00
_cell.angle_beta   90.00
_cell.angle_gamma   90.00
#
_symmetry.space_group_name_H-M   'P 1'
#
loop_
_entity.id
_entity.type
_entity.pdbx_description
1 polymer ?
#
loop_
_entity_poly.entity_id
_entity_poly.type
_entity_poly.pdbx_seq_one_letter_code
_entity_poly.pdbx_strand_id
1 'polypeptide(L)'
;MAFDDLDQAEQAEDERSDTQDAAEERDASEPVDASVTEADLTADSDSHSENRRQDDAGPLGSSAGTGEDTTAHSEPAFGFEEAKQRPLYARQRAWDEFEDALAIDVEPTLRRHDVRDASKRELHDAALRVLADHAEEVANTVLEARGLGSDIDD
;
A
#
# COMPACT_ATOMS: atom_id res chain seq x y z
N MET A 1 12.65 -16.46 -38.15
CA MET A 1 11.51 -15.57 -38.46
C MET A 1 10.27 -16.30 -38.00
N ALA A 2 9.57 -15.75 -37.01
CA ALA A 2 8.40 -16.34 -36.38
C ALA A 2 7.69 -15.25 -35.55
N PHE A 3 7.17 -14.23 -36.26
CA PHE A 3 6.41 -13.10 -35.73
C PHE A 3 5.18 -12.82 -36.62
N ASP A 4 4.74 -13.83 -37.37
CA ASP A 4 3.75 -13.77 -38.46
C ASP A 4 2.35 -14.22 -38.00
N ASP A 5 2.24 -14.64 -36.73
CA ASP A 5 1.12 -15.40 -36.15
C ASP A 5 0.29 -14.54 -35.15
N LEU A 6 0.55 -13.22 -35.11
CA LEU A 6 -0.12 -12.27 -34.22
C LEU A 6 -1.19 -11.45 -34.96
N ASP A 7 -0.87 -10.94 -36.15
CA ASP A 7 -1.77 -10.14 -37.00
C ASP A 7 -3.02 -10.92 -37.47
N GLN A 8 -2.98 -12.26 -37.40
CA GLN A 8 -4.10 -13.14 -37.76
C GLN A 8 -5.11 -13.32 -36.62
N ALA A 9 -4.80 -12.88 -35.39
CA ALA A 9 -5.75 -12.89 -34.28
C ALA A 9 -6.72 -11.69 -34.33
N GLU A 10 -6.25 -10.48 -34.66
CA GLU A 10 -7.07 -9.27 -34.66
C GLU A 10 -8.13 -9.27 -35.80
N GLN A 11 -7.81 -9.88 -36.95
CA GLN A 11 -8.72 -9.98 -38.10
C GLN A 11 -9.95 -10.90 -37.87
N ALA A 12 -10.06 -11.57 -36.72
CA ALA A 12 -11.16 -12.49 -36.42
C ALA A 12 -12.36 -11.85 -35.69
N GLU A 13 -12.21 -10.62 -35.19
CA GLU A 13 -13.21 -9.94 -34.34
C GLU A 13 -14.18 -9.03 -35.13
N ASP A 14 -13.72 -8.43 -36.25
CA ASP A 14 -14.48 -7.42 -37.02
C ASP A 14 -15.73 -7.94 -37.76
N GLU A 15 -15.81 -9.24 -38.10
CA GLU A 15 -16.88 -9.77 -38.98
C GLU A 15 -18.15 -10.25 -38.22
N ARG A 16 -18.44 -9.77 -37.00
CA ARG A 16 -19.56 -10.31 -36.17
C ARG A 16 -20.47 -9.31 -35.43
N SER A 17 -20.98 -8.26 -36.09
CA SER A 17 -22.38 -7.81 -35.85
C SER A 17 -22.87 -6.77 -36.88
N ASP A 18 -23.52 -7.20 -37.96
CA ASP A 18 -24.37 -6.33 -38.80
C ASP A 18 -25.59 -7.14 -39.32
N THR A 19 -26.63 -6.44 -39.78
CA THR A 19 -28.00 -6.87 -40.15
C THR A 19 -28.91 -7.22 -38.94
N GLN A 20 -29.79 -6.30 -38.51
CA GLN A 20 -31.17 -6.00 -38.98
C GLN A 20 -32.25 -6.96 -38.39
N ASP A 21 -33.44 -6.53 -37.95
CA ASP A 21 -34.17 -5.23 -37.95
C ASP A 21 -35.21 -5.25 -36.76
N ALA A 22 -36.04 -4.26 -36.38
CA ALA A 22 -36.43 -2.97 -36.97
C ALA A 22 -37.00 -1.95 -35.93
N ALA A 23 -37.04 -0.67 -36.34
CA ALA A 23 -38.01 0.41 -36.01
C ALA A 23 -38.66 0.57 -34.61
N GLU A 24 -38.36 1.70 -33.95
CA GLU A 24 -39.39 2.67 -33.49
C GLU A 24 -38.80 4.09 -33.42
N GLU A 25 -39.55 5.13 -33.83
CA GLU A 25 -39.03 6.51 -33.94
C GLU A 25 -39.11 7.30 -32.61
N ARG A 26 -38.00 7.92 -32.16
CA ARG A 26 -38.05 9.11 -31.29
C ARG A 26 -36.99 10.16 -31.63
N ASP A 27 -37.50 11.31 -32.05
CA ASP A 27 -36.83 12.61 -32.17
C ASP A 27 -36.35 13.13 -30.80
N ALA A 28 -35.07 13.56 -30.71
CA ALA A 28 -34.63 14.83 -30.11
C ALA A 28 -33.11 14.95 -29.88
N SER A 29 -32.58 16.15 -30.18
CA SER A 29 -31.38 16.80 -29.62
C SER A 29 -29.97 16.36 -30.05
N GLU A 30 -29.08 17.37 -30.10
CA GLU A 30 -27.75 17.35 -30.72
C GLU A 30 -26.61 16.97 -29.74
N PRO A 31 -25.49 16.40 -30.23
CA PRO A 31 -24.25 16.32 -29.46
C PRO A 31 -23.60 17.71 -29.38
N VAL A 32 -23.44 18.23 -28.17
CA VAL A 32 -22.72 19.50 -27.95
C VAL A 32 -21.21 19.28 -28.06
N ASP A 33 -20.59 19.90 -29.08
CA ASP A 33 -19.14 20.04 -29.15
C ASP A 33 -18.64 20.89 -27.97
N ALA A 34 -17.68 20.34 -27.22
CA ALA A 34 -17.13 20.96 -26.02
C ALA A 34 -15.64 20.65 -25.90
N SER A 35 -14.86 21.17 -26.86
CA SER A 35 -13.40 21.18 -26.78
C SER A 35 -12.93 21.95 -25.53
N VAL A 36 -12.49 21.21 -24.52
CA VAL A 36 -11.78 21.76 -23.34
C VAL A 36 -10.33 21.32 -23.42
N THR A 37 -9.46 22.27 -23.75
CA THR A 37 -8.01 22.06 -23.79
C THR A 37 -7.41 22.46 -22.45
N GLU A 38 -7.08 21.47 -21.61
CA GLU A 38 -6.17 21.66 -20.49
C GLU A 38 -4.95 20.76 -20.67
N ALA A 39 -3.78 21.39 -20.80
CA ALA A 39 -2.49 20.72 -20.76
C ALA A 39 -1.88 20.98 -19.39
N ASP A 40 -1.62 19.92 -18.63
CA ASP A 40 -0.68 19.97 -17.50
C ASP A 40 0.53 19.08 -17.79
N LEU A 41 1.71 19.57 -17.40
CA LEU A 41 3.00 18.94 -17.63
C LEU A 41 3.72 18.72 -16.30
N THR A 42 3.20 17.78 -15.50
CA THR A 42 3.83 17.33 -14.25
C THR A 42 4.56 15.99 -14.45
N ALA A 43 5.53 15.99 -15.37
CA ALA A 43 6.52 14.93 -15.47
C ALA A 43 7.46 14.98 -14.26
N ASP A 44 7.14 14.20 -13.23
CA ASP A 44 7.96 14.11 -12.02
C ASP A 44 9.37 13.63 -12.37
N SER A 45 10.36 14.42 -11.94
CA SER A 45 11.77 14.25 -12.31
C SER A 45 12.63 14.22 -11.05
N ASP A 46 12.19 13.49 -10.02
CA ASP A 46 12.92 13.41 -8.76
C ASP A 46 14.32 12.80 -8.99
N SER A 47 15.31 13.53 -8.48
CA SER A 47 16.70 13.41 -8.89
C SER A 47 17.48 12.59 -7.88
N HIS A 48 17.32 11.26 -7.95
CA HIS A 48 18.12 10.32 -7.15
C HIS A 48 19.61 10.38 -7.53
N SER A 49 20.32 11.26 -6.81
CA SER A 49 21.74 11.51 -6.96
C SER A 49 22.56 10.25 -6.67
N GLU A 50 23.38 9.83 -7.64
CA GLU A 50 24.34 8.75 -7.47
C GLU A 50 25.40 9.14 -6.41
N ASN A 51 25.22 8.70 -5.17
CA ASN A 51 26.18 8.93 -4.09
C ASN A 51 27.45 8.08 -4.30
N ARG A 52 28.31 8.53 -5.21
CA ARG A 52 29.56 7.88 -5.60
C ARG A 52 30.57 7.95 -4.46
N ARG A 53 30.66 6.85 -3.70
CA ARG A 53 31.75 6.63 -2.74
C ARG A 53 33.10 6.74 -3.45
N GLN A 54 33.99 7.55 -2.90
CA GLN A 54 35.43 7.41 -3.10
C GLN A 54 36.07 7.34 -1.72
N ASP A 55 36.52 6.14 -1.37
CA ASP A 55 37.49 5.96 -0.30
C ASP A 55 38.82 6.58 -0.76
N ASP A 56 39.41 7.46 0.05
CA ASP A 56 40.83 7.80 -0.04
C ASP A 56 41.47 7.81 1.35
N ALA A 57 42.76 7.47 1.39
CA ALA A 57 43.36 6.85 2.55
C ALA A 57 43.85 7.85 3.62
N GLY A 58 43.81 7.41 4.88
CA GLY A 58 44.78 7.88 5.88
C GLY A 58 46.19 7.31 5.62
N PRO A 59 47.20 7.58 6.47
CA PRO A 59 47.06 8.06 7.86
C PRO A 59 48.01 9.21 8.23
N LEU A 60 47.88 9.72 9.47
CA LEU A 60 48.92 9.72 10.52
C LEU A 60 48.50 10.67 11.64
N GLY A 61 48.46 10.18 12.88
CA GLY A 61 48.17 10.99 14.07
C GLY A 61 49.38 11.13 14.98
N SER A 62 49.50 12.27 15.68
CA SER A 62 50.19 12.33 16.98
C SER A 62 49.85 13.61 17.74
N SER A 63 49.17 13.46 18.88
CA SER A 63 49.26 14.36 20.04
C SER A 63 48.66 13.64 21.24
N ALA A 64 49.51 13.29 22.21
CA ALA A 64 49.07 12.60 23.42
C ALA A 64 48.48 13.62 24.42
N GLY A 65 47.16 13.57 24.61
CA GLY A 65 46.47 14.21 25.74
C GLY A 65 46.41 13.26 26.94
N THR A 66 46.58 13.80 28.15
CA THR A 66 46.61 13.00 29.40
C THR A 66 45.31 13.18 30.18
N GLY A 67 44.75 12.07 30.69
CA GLY A 67 43.87 12.08 31.86
C GLY A 67 42.39 11.76 31.63
N GLU A 68 41.89 10.85 32.48
CA GLU A 68 40.50 10.67 32.95
C GLU A 68 39.33 10.32 31.98
N ASP A 69 38.38 9.57 32.57
CA ASP A 69 37.05 9.12 32.12
C ASP A 69 36.65 9.14 30.63
N THR A 70 37.03 8.09 29.89
CA THR A 70 36.48 7.80 28.54
C THR A 70 35.16 7.02 28.54
N THR A 71 34.64 6.61 29.70
CA THR A 71 33.36 5.86 29.82
C THR A 71 32.11 6.74 29.81
N ALA A 72 32.24 8.06 29.85
CA ALA A 72 31.13 9.01 29.97
C ALA A 72 30.45 9.39 28.63
N HIS A 73 30.71 8.67 27.54
CA HIS A 73 30.33 9.07 26.16
C HIS A 73 29.66 7.96 25.32
N SER A 74 29.30 6.81 25.89
CA SER A 74 28.82 5.66 25.11
C SER A 74 27.31 5.59 24.85
N GLU A 75 26.51 6.47 25.46
CA GLU A 75 25.06 6.56 25.21
C GLU A 75 24.75 7.84 24.41
N PRO A 76 23.98 7.77 23.32
CA PRO A 76 23.62 8.95 22.54
C PRO A 76 22.72 9.89 23.33
N ALA A 77 22.84 11.20 23.06
CA ALA A 77 22.09 12.26 23.77
C ALA A 77 20.56 12.17 23.62
N PHE A 78 20.07 11.31 22.74
CA PHE A 78 18.68 10.85 22.68
C PHE A 78 18.68 9.32 22.79
N GLY A 79 17.96 8.77 23.76
CA GLY A 79 17.78 7.34 23.89
C GLY A 79 16.92 6.80 22.74
N PHE A 80 17.45 5.81 22.00
CA PHE A 80 16.72 5.11 20.95
C PHE A 80 16.17 3.79 21.48
N GLU A 81 14.86 3.61 21.44
CA GLU A 81 14.24 2.30 21.67
C GLU A 81 14.42 1.40 20.45
N GLU A 82 14.89 0.17 20.66
CA GLU A 82 15.12 -0.79 19.56
C GLU A 82 13.78 -1.27 18.96
N ALA A 83 13.55 -0.91 17.69
CA ALA A 83 12.31 -1.24 16.98
C ALA A 83 12.21 -2.73 16.60
N LYS A 84 11.61 -3.53 17.49
CA LYS A 84 11.42 -4.97 17.31
C LYS A 84 10.34 -5.28 16.27
N GLN A 85 10.77 -5.56 15.04
CA GLN A 85 9.89 -5.99 13.95
C GLN A 85 9.20 -7.33 14.28
N ARG A 86 7.89 -7.41 14.02
CA ARG A 86 7.05 -8.60 14.22
C ARG A 86 6.17 -8.80 12.98
N PRO A 87 6.65 -9.53 11.95
CA PRO A 87 5.88 -9.73 10.72
C PRO A 87 4.64 -10.61 10.96
N LEU A 88 3.55 -10.31 10.26
CA LEU A 88 2.29 -11.07 10.29
C LEU A 88 2.14 -11.87 8.99
N TYR A 89 1.82 -13.15 9.10
CA TYR A 89 1.62 -14.05 7.95
C TYR A 89 0.14 -14.13 7.54
N ALA A 90 -0.42 -12.99 7.12
CA ALA A 90 -1.76 -12.94 6.53
C ALA A 90 -1.78 -13.59 5.13
N ARG A 91 -2.95 -14.05 4.68
CA ARG A 91 -3.19 -14.32 3.25
C ARG A 91 -3.42 -12.98 2.54
N GLN A 92 -2.92 -12.81 1.32
CA GLN A 92 -3.00 -11.54 0.56
C GLN A 92 -4.38 -10.88 0.65
N ARG A 93 -5.45 -11.58 0.26
CA ARG A 93 -6.84 -11.09 0.36
C ARG A 93 -7.20 -10.52 1.74
N ALA A 94 -6.81 -11.17 2.84
CA ALA A 94 -7.14 -10.72 4.20
C ALA A 94 -6.22 -9.59 4.69
N TRP A 95 -5.10 -9.35 4.02
CA TRP A 95 -4.29 -8.14 4.20
C TRP A 95 -4.90 -6.97 3.43
N ASP A 96 -5.34 -7.20 2.19
CA ASP A 96 -6.00 -6.20 1.35
C ASP A 96 -7.31 -5.72 1.98
N GLU A 97 -8.19 -6.65 2.40
CA GLU A 97 -9.44 -6.38 3.12
C GLU A 97 -9.22 -5.59 4.44
N PHE A 98 -8.04 -5.70 5.07
CA PHE A 98 -7.69 -4.97 6.29
C PHE A 98 -7.18 -3.54 5.99
N GLU A 99 -6.29 -3.39 5.00
CA GLU A 99 -5.82 -2.07 4.55
C GLU A 99 -6.97 -1.23 3.96
N ASP A 100 -7.89 -1.85 3.21
CA ASP A 100 -9.11 -1.20 2.72
C ASP A 100 -10.01 -0.72 3.87
N ALA A 101 -10.25 -1.55 4.90
CA ALA A 101 -11.03 -1.15 6.07
C ALA A 101 -10.37 0.02 6.85
N LEU A 102 -9.04 0.05 6.93
CA LEU A 102 -8.32 1.20 7.51
C LEU A 102 -8.53 2.47 6.68
N ALA A 103 -8.42 2.39 5.34
CA ALA A 103 -8.51 3.53 4.44
C ALA A 103 -9.94 4.05 4.22
N ILE A 104 -10.95 3.18 4.26
CA ILE A 104 -12.35 3.49 3.92
C ILE A 104 -13.18 3.82 5.17
N ASP A 105 -13.01 3.07 6.27
CA ASP A 105 -13.84 3.26 7.48
C ASP A 105 -13.09 4.01 8.59
N VAL A 106 -11.84 3.60 8.90
CA VAL A 106 -11.11 4.14 10.05
C VAL A 106 -10.58 5.56 9.76
N GLU A 107 -9.86 5.76 8.67
CA GLU A 107 -9.30 7.07 8.32
C GLU A 107 -10.36 8.17 8.15
N PRO A 108 -11.48 7.97 7.42
CA PRO A 108 -12.54 8.97 7.33
C PRO A 108 -13.28 9.19 8.66
N THR A 109 -13.19 8.25 9.61
CA THR A 109 -13.65 8.47 10.99
C THR A 109 -12.67 9.34 11.77
N LEU A 110 -11.37 9.06 11.71
CA LEU A 110 -10.33 9.89 12.33
C LEU A 110 -10.35 11.33 11.79
N ARG A 111 -10.49 11.51 10.47
CA ARG A 111 -10.58 12.81 9.81
C ARG A 111 -11.81 13.62 10.24
N ARG A 112 -12.93 12.97 10.62
CA ARG A 112 -14.11 13.64 11.22
C ARG A 112 -13.88 14.13 12.65
N HIS A 113 -12.84 13.64 13.32
CA HIS A 113 -12.37 14.13 14.62
C HIS A 113 -11.10 15.01 14.50
N ASP A 114 -10.82 15.51 13.28
CA ASP A 114 -9.63 16.29 12.88
C ASP A 114 -8.27 15.61 13.15
N VAL A 115 -8.27 14.29 13.36
CA VAL A 115 -7.06 13.47 13.35
C VAL A 115 -6.69 13.18 11.90
N ARG A 116 -5.47 13.55 11.52
CA ARG A 116 -4.92 13.42 10.15
C ARG A 116 -3.61 12.67 10.21
N ASP A 117 -3.27 12.00 9.11
CA ASP A 117 -1.95 11.40 8.86
C ASP A 117 -1.46 10.49 10.01
N ALA A 118 -2.41 9.80 10.67
CA ALA A 118 -2.15 8.87 11.77
C ALA A 118 -1.21 7.76 11.30
N SER A 119 -0.13 7.49 12.05
CA SER A 119 0.88 6.58 11.53
C SER A 119 0.37 5.14 11.45
N LYS A 120 0.80 4.38 10.44
CA LYS A 120 0.47 2.95 10.34
C LYS A 120 0.81 2.16 11.62
N ARG A 121 1.81 2.60 12.40
CA ARG A 121 2.12 2.03 13.71
C ARG A 121 0.98 2.20 14.70
N GLU A 122 0.37 3.40 14.78
CA GLU A 122 -0.77 3.67 15.67
C GLU A 122 -2.04 2.95 15.22
N LEU A 123 -2.30 2.89 13.90
CA LEU A 123 -3.42 2.14 13.34
C LEU A 123 -3.29 0.63 13.64
N HIS A 124 -2.11 0.04 13.41
CA HIS A 124 -1.86 -1.37 13.73
C HIS A 124 -1.87 -1.66 15.23
N ASP A 125 -1.35 -0.76 16.06
CA ASP A 125 -1.38 -0.88 17.54
C ASP A 125 -2.81 -0.80 18.09
N ALA A 126 -3.66 0.07 17.54
CA ALA A 126 -5.08 0.12 17.86
C ALA A 126 -5.83 -1.15 17.40
N ALA A 127 -5.62 -1.59 16.15
CA ALA A 127 -6.22 -2.82 15.62
C ALA A 127 -5.82 -4.07 16.43
N LEU A 128 -4.55 -4.17 16.85
CA LEU A 128 -4.08 -5.28 17.69
C LEU A 128 -4.68 -5.28 19.10
N ARG A 129 -5.07 -4.13 19.65
CA ARG A 129 -5.85 -4.07 20.91
C ARG A 129 -7.27 -4.59 20.69
N VAL A 130 -7.96 -4.11 19.67
CA VAL A 130 -9.32 -4.57 19.32
C VAL A 130 -9.34 -6.09 19.08
N LEU A 131 -8.37 -6.63 18.33
CA LEU A 131 -8.24 -8.08 18.11
C LEU A 131 -7.92 -8.88 19.38
N ALA A 132 -7.35 -8.26 20.42
CA ALA A 132 -7.12 -8.90 21.71
C ALA A 132 -8.38 -8.88 22.60
N ASP A 133 -9.16 -7.80 22.54
CA ASP A 133 -10.45 -7.70 23.23
C ASP A 133 -11.53 -8.61 22.59
N HIS A 134 -11.47 -8.80 21.26
CA HIS A 134 -12.37 -9.66 20.47
C HIS A 134 -11.78 -11.07 20.19
N ALA A 135 -10.95 -11.60 21.11
CA ALA A 135 -10.22 -12.85 20.90
C ALA A 135 -11.10 -14.11 20.66
N GLU A 136 -12.34 -14.12 21.16
CA GLU A 136 -13.29 -15.22 20.93
C GLU A 136 -13.76 -15.28 19.47
N GLU A 137 -13.99 -14.13 18.83
CA GLU A 137 -14.36 -14.04 17.41
C GLU A 137 -13.21 -14.57 16.52
N VAL A 138 -11.97 -14.18 16.84
CA VAL A 138 -10.76 -14.68 16.17
C VAL A 138 -10.63 -16.20 16.29
N ALA A 139 -10.96 -16.77 17.45
CA ALA A 139 -10.98 -18.23 17.65
C ALA A 139 -12.06 -18.90 16.79
N ASN A 140 -13.28 -18.34 16.76
CA ASN A 140 -14.40 -18.86 15.98
C ASN A 140 -14.09 -18.85 14.48
N THR A 141 -13.58 -17.76 13.92
CA THR A 141 -13.17 -17.69 12.50
C THR A 141 -12.10 -18.75 12.15
N VAL A 142 -11.21 -19.09 13.08
CA VAL A 142 -10.21 -20.16 12.88
C VAL A 142 -10.81 -21.56 12.96
N LEU A 143 -11.88 -21.76 13.74
CA LEU A 143 -12.64 -23.02 13.80
C LEU A 143 -13.51 -23.22 12.55
N GLU A 144 -14.22 -22.17 12.11
CA GLU A 144 -14.97 -22.13 10.86
C GLU A 144 -14.07 -22.43 9.65
N ALA A 145 -12.91 -21.77 9.55
CA ALA A 145 -11.92 -22.01 8.50
C ALA A 145 -11.29 -23.42 8.53
N ARG A 146 -11.59 -24.23 9.55
CA ARG A 146 -11.22 -25.66 9.67
C ARG A 146 -12.41 -26.61 9.52
N GLY A 147 -13.65 -26.09 9.37
CA GLY A 147 -14.87 -26.89 9.35
C GLY A 147 -15.26 -27.48 10.70
N LEU A 148 -14.97 -26.77 11.81
CA LEU A 148 -15.20 -27.22 13.19
C LEU A 148 -16.27 -26.41 13.94
N GLY A 149 -17.00 -25.52 13.26
CA GLY A 149 -17.90 -24.53 13.86
C GLY A 149 -19.40 -24.87 13.82
N SER A 150 -19.79 -26.15 13.69
CA SER A 150 -21.17 -26.52 13.30
C SER A 150 -21.76 -27.78 13.97
N ASP A 151 -21.34 -28.10 15.20
CA ASP A 151 -21.76 -29.32 15.93
C ASP A 151 -22.08 -29.07 17.43
N ILE A 152 -22.60 -27.88 17.77
CA ILE A 152 -22.91 -27.48 19.17
C ILE A 152 -24.39 -27.10 19.42
N ASP A 153 -25.20 -26.90 18.38
CA ASP A 153 -26.63 -26.57 18.47
C ASP A 153 -27.51 -27.58 17.68
N ASP A 154 -27.87 -28.70 18.31
CA ASP A 154 -29.02 -29.59 17.99
C ASP A 154 -29.59 -30.19 19.30
#